data_AF-A0A937A1E9-F1
#
_entry.id   AF-A0A937A1E9-F1
#
_cell.length_a   1.000
_cell.length_b   1.000
_cell.length_c   1.000
_cell.angle_alpha   90.00
_cell.angle_beta   90.00
_cell.angle_gamma   90.00
#
_symmetry.space_group_name_H-M   'P 1'
#
loop_
_entity.id
_entity.type
_entity.pdbx_description
1 polymer ?
#
loop_
_entity_poly.entity_id
_entity_poly.type
_entity_poly.pdbx_seq_one_letter_code
_entity_poly.pdbx_strand_id
1 'polypeptide(L)'
;MMKELTWKFIENSKEVSGGFDIVFSHEMDSLRFFLLGTSLKSLPSFITSLLNSEGGGGDELCYLETYSNLDGGDFATGNDFEIDEVRIVHSLFDNVILKEKLFLKILYEYAMKVLEINKENKVLGLNWMNLMNDSLDKLKLKIYEDPCA
;
A
#
# COMPACT_ATOMS: atom_id res chain seq x y z
N MET A 1 -12.08 3.73 -23.00
CA MET A 1 -12.50 2.76 -21.98
C MET A 1 -11.26 2.42 -21.19
N MET A 2 -11.08 2.96 -19.98
CA MET A 2 -9.99 2.51 -19.12
C MET A 2 -10.25 1.05 -18.79
N LYS A 3 -9.28 0.17 -19.07
CA LYS A 3 -9.35 -1.22 -18.65
C LYS A 3 -9.34 -1.25 -17.13
N GLU A 4 -10.17 -2.10 -16.54
CA GLU A 4 -10.20 -2.32 -15.10
C GLU A 4 -8.81 -2.75 -14.62
N LEU A 5 -8.32 -2.09 -13.56
CA LEU A 5 -7.06 -2.47 -12.93
C LEU A 5 -7.24 -3.80 -12.20
N THR A 6 -6.55 -4.83 -12.66
CA THR A 6 -6.45 -6.12 -11.97
C THR A 6 -5.00 -6.42 -11.59
N TRP A 7 -4.81 -7.28 -10.57
CA TRP A 7 -3.52 -7.75 -10.10
C TRP A 7 -3.55 -9.23 -9.74
N LYS A 8 -2.38 -9.85 -9.69
CA LYS A 8 -2.17 -11.24 -9.27
C LYS A 8 -0.95 -11.35 -8.36
N PHE A 9 -0.99 -12.32 -7.46
CA PHE A 9 0.14 -12.68 -6.62
C PHE A 9 0.92 -13.84 -7.24
N ILE A 10 2.24 -13.75 -7.20
CA ILE A 10 3.15 -14.80 -7.68
C ILE A 10 3.99 -15.27 -6.52
N GLU A 11 3.90 -16.56 -6.22
CA GLU A 11 4.77 -17.26 -5.26
C GLU A 11 5.95 -17.91 -6.00
N ASN A 12 7.08 -18.02 -5.32
CA ASN A 12 8.35 -18.49 -5.88
C ASN A 12 8.87 -17.64 -7.07
N SER A 13 8.57 -16.34 -7.08
CA SER A 13 9.12 -15.41 -8.07
C SER A 13 10.65 -15.41 -8.00
N LYS A 14 11.30 -15.44 -9.17
CA LYS A 14 12.76 -15.32 -9.27
C LYS A 14 13.21 -13.85 -9.36
N GLU A 15 12.27 -12.93 -9.50
CA GLU A 15 12.53 -11.51 -9.70
C GLU A 15 12.59 -10.73 -8.39
N VAL A 16 12.05 -11.28 -7.30
CA VAL A 16 11.93 -10.60 -6.01
C VAL A 16 12.57 -11.43 -4.91
N SER A 17 13.34 -10.77 -4.04
CA SER A 17 13.91 -11.39 -2.83
C SER A 17 12.79 -11.87 -1.91
N GLY A 18 12.86 -13.14 -1.48
CA GLY A 18 11.79 -13.76 -0.68
C GLY A 18 10.71 -14.47 -1.50
N GLY A 19 10.75 -14.38 -2.84
CA GLY A 19 9.94 -15.19 -3.74
C GLY A 19 8.46 -14.82 -3.81
N PHE A 20 8.02 -13.76 -3.15
CA PHE A 20 6.65 -13.27 -3.22
C PHE A 20 6.59 -11.97 -4.01
N ASP A 21 5.67 -11.89 -4.97
CA ASP A 21 5.56 -10.78 -5.91
C ASP A 21 4.08 -10.46 -6.20
N ILE A 22 3.82 -9.22 -6.61
CA ILE A 22 2.53 -8.71 -7.06
C ILE A 22 2.69 -8.11 -8.46
N VAL A 23 1.88 -8.59 -9.40
CA VAL A 23 1.92 -8.13 -10.80
C VAL A 23 0.58 -7.53 -11.19
N PHE A 24 0.63 -6.30 -11.70
CA PHE A 24 -0.52 -5.56 -12.19
C PHE A 24 -0.75 -5.81 -13.68
N SER A 25 -2.01 -5.67 -14.11
CA SER A 25 -2.44 -5.78 -15.51
C SER A 25 -1.88 -4.69 -16.44
N HIS A 26 -1.46 -3.57 -15.86
CA HIS A 26 -0.75 -2.47 -16.50
C HIS A 26 0.54 -2.21 -15.73
N GLU A 27 1.54 -1.63 -16.39
CA GLU A 27 2.81 -1.27 -15.73
C GLU A 27 2.52 -0.23 -14.63
N MET A 28 2.70 -0.67 -13.38
CA MET A 28 2.53 0.13 -12.16
C MET A 28 3.74 -0.13 -11.26
N ASP A 29 4.94 0.07 -11.82
CA ASP A 29 6.19 -0.32 -11.19
C ASP A 29 6.43 0.42 -9.87
N SER A 30 6.04 1.70 -9.76
CA SER A 30 6.12 2.45 -8.50
C SER A 30 5.24 1.85 -7.41
N LEU A 31 4.00 1.47 -7.71
CA LEU A 31 3.11 0.78 -6.75
C LEU A 31 3.65 -0.60 -6.36
N ARG A 32 4.10 -1.40 -7.34
CA ARG A 32 4.71 -2.72 -7.07
C ARG A 32 5.94 -2.55 -6.17
N PHE A 33 6.82 -1.61 -6.50
CA PHE A 33 8.03 -1.35 -5.73
C PHE A 33 7.70 -0.88 -4.31
N PHE A 34 6.73 0.03 -4.16
CA PHE A 34 6.28 0.50 -2.85
C PHE A 34 5.78 -0.66 -1.96
N LEU A 35 4.90 -1.52 -2.49
CA LEU A 35 4.34 -2.65 -1.73
C LEU A 35 5.44 -3.64 -1.32
N LEU A 36 6.32 -4.00 -2.25
CA LEU A 36 7.40 -4.96 -2.01
C LEU A 36 8.52 -4.39 -1.13
N GLY A 37 8.77 -3.08 -1.21
CA GLY A 37 9.73 -2.36 -0.40
C GLY A 37 9.25 -2.09 1.02
N THR A 38 7.94 -2.15 1.27
CA THR A 38 7.38 -1.97 2.61
C THR A 38 7.85 -3.10 3.54
N SER A 39 8.59 -2.73 4.59
CA SER A 39 9.15 -3.69 5.54
C SER A 39 8.08 -4.56 6.19
N LEU A 40 8.25 -5.89 6.09
CA LEU A 40 7.36 -6.88 6.70
C LEU A 40 7.15 -6.62 8.20
N LYS A 41 8.21 -6.24 8.92
CA LYS A 41 8.15 -6.02 10.38
C LYS A 41 7.27 -4.83 10.75
N SER A 42 7.25 -3.78 9.92
CA SER A 42 6.52 -2.53 10.18
C SER A 42 5.21 -2.43 9.39
N LEU A 43 4.87 -3.41 8.57
CA LEU A 43 3.63 -3.43 7.79
C LEU A 43 2.36 -3.21 8.65
N PRO A 44 2.18 -3.85 9.83
CA PRO A 44 1.02 -3.59 10.67
C PRO A 44 0.94 -2.13 11.17
N SER A 45 2.07 -1.57 11.62
CA SER A 45 2.11 -0.19 12.08
C SER A 45 1.87 0.80 10.94
N PHE A 46 2.39 0.53 9.74
CA PHE A 46 2.15 1.35 8.56
C PHE A 46 0.65 1.38 8.20
N ILE A 47 -0.02 0.22 8.16
CA ILE A 47 -1.48 0.16 7.92
C ILE A 47 -2.22 1.01 8.97
N THR A 48 -1.81 0.93 10.22
CA THR A 48 -2.44 1.69 11.32
C THR A 48 -2.25 3.19 11.17
N SER A 49 -1.05 3.66 10.84
CA SER A 49 -0.77 5.09 10.57
C SER A 49 -1.55 5.60 9.37
N LEU A 50 -1.59 4.82 8.29
CA LEU A 50 -2.36 5.16 7.10
C LEU A 50 -3.85 5.36 7.41
N LEU A 51 -4.44 4.48 8.24
CA LEU A 51 -5.83 4.60 8.68
C LEU A 51 -6.11 5.85 9.53
N ASN A 52 -5.09 6.42 10.15
CA ASN A 52 -5.19 7.67 10.92
C ASN A 52 -4.92 8.92 10.06
N SER A 53 -4.79 8.76 8.73
CA SER A 53 -4.37 9.83 7.81
C SER A 53 -3.01 10.46 8.15
N GLU A 54 -2.20 9.74 8.92
CA GLU A 54 -0.81 10.06 9.15
C GLU A 54 -0.06 9.57 7.91
N GLY A 55 0.07 10.45 6.90
CA GLY A 55 0.87 10.15 5.72
C GLY A 55 2.26 9.66 6.12
N GLY A 56 2.80 8.71 5.36
CA GLY A 56 4.07 8.07 5.68
C GLY A 56 4.09 6.61 5.23
N GLY A 57 5.28 6.11 4.92
CA GLY A 57 5.51 4.79 4.33
C GLY A 57 6.50 4.90 3.18
N GLY A 58 7.35 3.89 3.02
CA GLY A 58 8.43 3.92 2.02
C GLY A 58 9.71 4.60 2.51
N ASP A 59 10.54 5.04 1.57
CA ASP A 59 11.84 5.68 1.78
C ASP A 59 12.09 6.83 0.79
N GLU A 60 13.31 7.37 0.75
CA GLU A 60 13.69 8.47 -0.15
C GLU A 60 13.53 8.13 -1.64
N LEU A 61 13.50 6.84 -2.01
CA LEU A 61 13.40 6.39 -3.39
C LEU A 61 11.95 6.13 -3.79
N CYS A 62 11.12 5.67 -2.86
CA CYS A 62 9.71 5.39 -3.09
C CYS A 62 8.87 5.59 -1.85
N TYR A 63 7.86 6.47 -1.91
CA TYR A 63 7.03 6.80 -0.76
C TYR A 63 5.58 7.11 -1.14
N LEU A 64 4.71 7.10 -0.14
CA LEU A 64 3.28 7.40 -0.26
C LEU A 64 3.00 8.81 0.24
N GLU A 65 2.24 9.57 -0.54
CA GLU A 65 1.65 10.84 -0.16
C GLU A 65 0.13 10.72 -0.14
N THR A 66 -0.46 11.14 0.98
CA THR A 66 -1.90 11.34 1.13
C THR A 66 -2.24 12.80 0.88
N TYR A 67 -3.50 13.12 0.60
CA TYR A 67 -3.91 14.51 0.34
C TYR A 67 -3.56 15.46 1.50
N SER A 68 -3.59 14.97 2.74
CA SER A 68 -3.17 15.70 3.94
C SER A 68 -1.68 16.09 3.95
N ASN A 69 -0.86 15.53 3.07
CA ASN A 69 0.55 15.91 2.91
C ASN A 69 0.75 17.11 2.00
N LEU A 70 -0.25 17.51 1.21
CA LEU A 70 -0.14 18.63 0.30
C LEU A 70 -0.06 19.97 1.05
N ASP A 71 0.85 20.83 0.61
CA ASP A 71 1.00 22.18 1.12
C ASP A 71 0.69 23.27 0.07
N GLY A 72 0.71 24.53 0.48
CA GLY A 72 0.40 25.66 -0.40
C GLY A 72 1.28 25.77 -1.65
N GLY A 73 2.50 25.23 -1.60
CA GLY A 73 3.42 25.15 -2.74
C GLY A 73 2.97 24.11 -3.76
N ASP A 74 2.45 22.97 -3.32
CA ASP A 74 1.92 21.93 -4.22
C ASP A 74 0.74 22.46 -5.05
N PHE A 75 -0.22 23.11 -4.38
CA PHE A 75 -1.36 23.73 -5.06
C PHE A 75 -0.94 24.85 -6.02
N ALA A 76 0.08 25.64 -5.66
CA ALA A 76 0.57 26.72 -6.51
C ALA A 76 1.32 26.22 -7.76
N THR A 77 1.88 25.02 -7.71
CA THR A 77 2.70 24.43 -8.78
C THR A 77 1.94 23.41 -9.64
N GLY A 78 0.68 23.10 -9.28
CA GLY A 78 -0.14 22.09 -9.97
C GLY A 78 0.31 20.66 -9.70
N ASN A 79 0.98 20.43 -8.57
CA ASN A 79 1.38 19.11 -8.08
C ASN A 79 0.35 18.50 -7.12
N ASP A 80 -0.85 19.06 -7.07
CA ASP A 80 -1.97 18.58 -6.27
C ASP A 80 -2.68 17.37 -6.91
N PHE A 81 -3.48 16.68 -6.09
CA PHE A 81 -4.34 15.56 -6.48
C PHE A 81 -5.64 15.63 -5.66
N GLU A 82 -6.63 14.77 -5.93
CA GLU A 82 -7.94 14.89 -5.27
C GLU A 82 -7.92 14.41 -3.81
N ILE A 83 -8.87 14.89 -3.00
CA ILE A 83 -8.93 14.59 -1.55
C ILE A 83 -9.11 13.10 -1.23
N ASP A 84 -9.72 12.36 -2.15
CA ASP A 84 -9.95 10.92 -2.07
C ASP A 84 -8.90 10.13 -2.87
N GLU A 85 -7.76 10.74 -3.17
CA GLU A 85 -6.63 10.13 -3.88
C GLU A 85 -5.38 10.04 -3.00
N VAL A 86 -4.52 9.12 -3.40
CA VAL A 86 -3.17 8.98 -2.88
C VAL A 86 -2.19 8.94 -4.05
N ARG A 87 -0.99 9.47 -3.83
CA ARG A 87 0.10 9.47 -4.79
C ARG A 87 1.24 8.60 -4.28
N ILE A 88 1.70 7.69 -5.12
CA ILE A 88 2.92 6.92 -4.89
C ILE A 88 3.99 7.56 -5.76
N VAL A 89 5.02 8.07 -5.10
CA VAL A 89 6.15 8.72 -5.74
C VAL A 89 7.29 7.74 -5.84
N HIS A 90 7.98 7.71 -6.99
CA HIS A 90 9.21 6.95 -7.16
C HIS A 90 10.25 7.77 -7.94
N SER A 91 11.51 7.72 -7.51
CA SER A 91 12.58 8.52 -8.12
C SER A 91 12.95 8.13 -9.56
N LEU A 92 12.71 6.88 -9.94
CA LEU A 92 13.07 6.31 -11.26
C LEU A 92 11.87 5.87 -12.12
N PHE A 93 10.67 5.76 -11.55
CA PHE A 93 9.48 5.26 -12.22
C PHE A 93 8.41 6.35 -12.20
N ASP A 94 7.39 6.22 -13.02
CA ASP A 94 6.27 7.16 -13.03
C ASP A 94 5.53 7.16 -11.68
N ASN A 95 5.09 8.35 -11.29
CA ASN A 95 4.21 8.50 -10.13
C ASN A 95 2.84 7.90 -10.44
N VAL A 96 2.28 7.19 -9.47
CA VAL A 96 0.97 6.56 -9.59
C VAL A 96 0.00 7.29 -8.67
N ILE A 97 -1.08 7.84 -9.23
CA ILE A 97 -2.19 8.41 -8.47
C ILE A 97 -3.36 7.42 -8.54
N LEU A 98 -3.91 7.09 -7.39
CA LEU A 98 -5.04 6.16 -7.25
C LEU A 98 -6.07 6.75 -6.31
N LYS A 99 -7.34 6.39 -6.51
CA LYS A 99 -8.34 6.54 -5.48
C LYS A 99 -7.90 5.81 -4.21
N GLU A 100 -7.96 6.48 -3.07
CA GLU A 100 -7.52 5.98 -1.77
C GLU A 100 -8.18 4.63 -1.47
N LYS A 101 -9.49 4.53 -1.72
CA LYS A 101 -10.25 3.28 -1.52
C LYS A 101 -9.70 2.10 -2.35
N LEU A 102 -9.23 2.36 -3.58
CA LEU A 102 -8.61 1.34 -4.43
C LEU A 102 -7.24 0.94 -3.89
N PHE A 103 -6.43 1.92 -3.48
CA PHE A 103 -5.14 1.66 -2.84
C PHE A 103 -5.30 0.82 -1.56
N LEU A 104 -6.23 1.18 -0.67
CA LEU A 104 -6.51 0.43 0.56
C LEU A 104 -6.94 -1.01 0.26
N LYS A 105 -7.73 -1.23 -0.81
CA LYS A 105 -8.11 -2.58 -1.25
C LYS A 105 -6.90 -3.40 -1.71
N ILE A 106 -6.01 -2.81 -2.52
CA ILE A 106 -4.77 -3.46 -2.97
C ILE A 106 -3.88 -3.79 -1.76
N LEU A 107 -3.69 -2.82 -0.86
CA LEU A 107 -2.90 -2.99 0.36
C LEU A 107 -3.48 -4.10 1.25
N TYR A 108 -4.80 -4.16 1.41
CA TYR A 108 -5.48 -5.20 2.18
C TYR A 108 -5.22 -6.59 1.60
N GLU A 109 -5.43 -6.78 0.30
CA GLU A 109 -5.21 -8.08 -0.35
C GLU A 109 -3.73 -8.50 -0.30
N TYR A 110 -2.82 -7.56 -0.50
CA TYR A 110 -1.38 -7.78 -0.35
C TYR A 110 -1.01 -8.19 1.08
N ALA A 111 -1.48 -7.42 2.07
CA ALA A 111 -1.24 -7.65 3.49
C ALA A 111 -1.80 -9.00 3.97
N MET A 112 -2.99 -9.40 3.48
CA MET A 112 -3.58 -10.73 3.72
C MET A 112 -2.66 -11.84 3.21
N LYS A 113 -2.11 -11.70 2.00
CA LYS A 113 -1.17 -12.68 1.43
C LYS A 113 0.16 -12.72 2.16
N VAL A 114 0.68 -11.57 2.57
CA VAL A 114 1.87 -11.50 3.43
C VAL A 114 1.66 -12.26 4.74
N LEU A 115 0.51 -12.07 5.39
CA LEU A 115 0.15 -12.80 6.62
C LEU A 115 0.07 -14.32 6.38
N GLU A 116 -0.60 -14.74 5.30
CA GLU A 116 -0.74 -16.16 4.93
C GLU A 116 0.62 -16.85 4.79
N ILE A 117 1.54 -16.24 4.05
CA ILE A 117 2.89 -16.78 3.76
C ILE A 117 3.77 -16.77 5.01
N ASN A 118 3.55 -15.83 5.94
CA ASN A 118 4.40 -15.64 7.12
C ASN A 118 3.79 -16.17 8.42
N LYS A 119 2.66 -16.87 8.39
CA LYS A 119 1.96 -17.39 9.59
C LYS A 119 2.83 -18.28 10.49
N GLU A 120 3.80 -18.98 9.91
CA GLU A 120 4.72 -19.89 10.61
C GLU A 120 6.11 -19.27 10.84
N ASN A 121 6.29 -18.00 10.47
CA ASN A 121 7.56 -17.31 10.57
C ASN A 121 7.91 -16.98 12.03
N LYS A 122 8.78 -17.81 12.63
CA LYS A 122 9.23 -17.66 14.02
C LYS A 122 9.96 -16.34 14.30
N VAL A 123 10.51 -15.68 13.28
CA VAL A 123 11.24 -14.40 13.44
C VAL A 123 10.28 -13.24 13.72
N LEU A 124 9.09 -13.25 13.11
CA LEU A 124 8.07 -12.20 13.33
C LEU A 124 7.36 -12.39 14.66
N GLY A 125 7.10 -13.65 15.04
CA GLY A 125 6.51 -14.01 16.33
C GLY A 125 5.02 -13.66 16.47
N LEU A 126 4.45 -14.05 17.60
CA LEU A 126 3.00 -13.94 17.87
C LEU A 126 2.51 -12.49 17.94
N ASN A 127 3.32 -11.59 18.49
CA ASN A 127 2.93 -10.18 18.61
C ASN A 127 2.72 -9.52 17.24
N TRP A 128 3.61 -9.76 16.29
CA TRP A 128 3.45 -9.25 14.93
C TRP A 128 2.18 -9.80 14.27
N MET A 129 1.89 -11.09 14.41
CA MET A 129 0.66 -11.68 13.87
C MET A 129 -0.60 -11.04 14.46
N ASN A 130 -0.63 -10.81 15.78
CA ASN A 130 -1.78 -10.18 16.43
C ASN A 130 -1.99 -8.75 15.93
N LEU A 131 -0.91 -7.97 15.83
CA LEU A 131 -0.97 -6.61 15.27
C LEU A 131 -1.43 -6.62 13.82
N MET A 132 -0.90 -7.53 13.01
CA MET A 132 -1.26 -7.65 11.60
C MET A 132 -2.76 -7.96 11.42
N ASN A 133 -3.29 -8.90 12.20
CA ASN A 133 -4.72 -9.23 12.16
C ASN A 133 -5.60 -8.03 12.56
N ASP A 134 -5.26 -7.35 13.67
CA ASP A 134 -6.01 -6.16 14.11
C ASP A 134 -5.98 -5.03 13.07
N SER A 135 -4.81 -4.78 12.45
CA SER A 135 -4.67 -3.80 11.37
C SER A 135 -5.49 -4.18 10.13
N LEU A 136 -5.51 -5.47 9.76
CA LEU A 136 -6.30 -5.98 8.63
C LEU A 136 -7.81 -5.87 8.88
N ASP A 137 -8.27 -6.14 10.09
CA ASP A 137 -9.68 -5.99 10.47
C ASP A 137 -10.12 -4.53 10.36
N LYS A 138 -9.32 -3.59 10.89
CA LYS A 138 -9.60 -2.14 10.76
C LYS A 138 -9.59 -1.67 9.32
N LEU A 139 -8.63 -2.15 8.52
CA LEU A 139 -8.53 -1.81 7.10
C LEU A 139 -9.75 -2.32 6.32
N LYS A 140 -10.21 -3.55 6.63
CA LYS A 140 -11.43 -4.12 6.03
C LYS A 140 -12.66 -3.28 6.37
N LEU A 141 -12.82 -2.86 7.63
CA LEU A 141 -13.92 -1.98 8.04
C LEU A 141 -13.90 -0.66 7.25
N LYS A 142 -12.74 -0.03 7.10
CA LYS A 142 -12.60 1.22 6.33
C LYS A 142 -12.97 1.05 4.85
N ILE A 143 -12.70 -0.11 4.25
CA ILE A 143 -13.00 -0.37 2.83
C ILE A 143 -14.50 -0.64 2.61
N TYR A 144 -15.13 -1.44 3.48
CA TYR A 144 -16.45 -2.03 3.22
C TYR A 144 -17.59 -1.49 4.10
N GLU A 145 -17.29 -0.84 5.23
CA GLU A 145 -18.29 -0.43 6.22
C GLU A 145 -18.33 1.08 6.48
N ASP A 146 -17.57 1.89 5.75
CA ASP A 146 -17.64 3.35 5.88
C ASP A 146 -19.05 3.86 5.44
N PRO A 147 -19.92 4.33 6.36
CA PRO A 147 -21.32 4.65 6.07
C PRO A 147 -21.52 6.01 5.37
N CYS A 148 -20.45 6.73 5.05
CA CYS A 148 -20.49 8.10 4.55
C CYS A 148 -19.84 8.21 3.15
N ALA A 149 -20.34 7.43 2.19
CA ALA A 149 -20.17 7.68 0.76
C ALA A 149 -21.53 8.01 0.12
#